data_AF-U2KPA6-F1
#
_entry.id   AF-U2KPA6-F1
#
_cell.length_a   1.000
_cell.length_b   1.000
_cell.length_c   1.000
_cell.angle_alpha   90.00
_cell.angle_beta   90.00
_cell.angle_gamma   90.00
#
_symmetry.space_group_name_H-M   'P 1'
#
loop_
_entity.id
_entity.type
_entity.pdbx_description
1 polymer ?
#
loop_
_entity_poly.entity_id
_entity_poly.type
_entity_poly.pdbx_seq_one_letter_code
_entity_poly.pdbx_strand_id
1 'polypeptide(L)' 'MRRLAFHEVVCDEAQVLHHAIVEVCGNQVLTSYTFTGEPAMTEWIGGKAFIRNGKLEY' A
#
# COMPACT_ATOMS: atom_id res chain seq x y z
N MET A 1 -0.76 10.29 -9.47
CA MET A 1 -1.34 9.25 -8.61
C MET A 1 -0.69 7.93 -8.99
N ARG A 2 -0.24 7.11 -8.02
CA ARG A 2 0.37 5.79 -8.25
C ARG A 2 -0.33 4.73 -7.41
N ARG A 3 -0.36 3.50 -7.91
CA ARG A 3 -0.79 2.31 -7.18
C ARG A 3 0.41 1.42 -6.96
N LEU A 4 0.73 1.15 -5.70
CA LEU A 4 1.89 0.38 -5.30
C LEU A 4 1.43 -0.90 -4.61
N ALA A 5 1.86 -2.06 -5.09
CA ALA A 5 1.54 -3.37 -4.52
C ALA A 5 2.66 -3.90 -3.63
N PHE A 6 2.29 -4.39 -2.46
CA PHE A 6 3.15 -4.95 -1.42
C PHE A 6 2.63 -6.31 -0.94
N HIS A 7 3.52 -7.15 -0.40
CA HIS A 7 3.10 -8.39 0.26
C HIS A 7 2.41 -8.09 1.60
N GLU A 8 2.93 -7.10 2.32
CA GLU A 8 2.37 -6.64 3.60
C GLU A 8 2.37 -5.11 3.68
N VAL A 9 1.28 -4.54 4.19
CA VAL A 9 1.20 -3.14 4.60
C VAL A 9 0.74 -3.08 6.04
N VAL A 10 1.50 -2.40 6.90
CA VAL A 10 1.14 -2.16 8.30
C VAL A 10 0.59 -0.75 8.43
N CYS A 11 -0.67 -0.62 8.84
CA CYS A 11 -1.34 0.66 9.04
C CYS A 11 -1.13 1.20 10.46
N ASP A 12 -1.39 2.50 10.66
CA ASP A 12 -1.21 3.23 11.93
C ASP A 12 -1.90 2.55 13.14
N GLU A 13 -3.04 1.87 12.94
CA GLU A 13 -3.79 1.15 13.99
C GLU A 13 -3.30 -0.30 14.22
N ALA A 14 -2.07 -0.62 13.79
CA ALA A 14 -1.50 -1.96 13.79
C ALA A 14 -2.27 -3.00 12.94
N GLN A 15 -3.21 -2.55 12.11
CA GLN A 15 -3.85 -3.39 11.10
C GLN A 15 -2.81 -3.81 10.06
N VAL A 16 -2.77 -5.11 9.73
CA VAL A 16 -1.91 -5.65 8.68
C VAL A 16 -2.77 -6.06 7.50
N LEU A 17 -2.44 -5.54 6.32
CA LEU A 17 -3.03 -5.94 5.05
C LEU A 17 -2.06 -6.86 4.33
N HIS A 18 -2.49 -8.10 4.04
CA HIS A 18 -1.74 -9.02 3.20
C HIS A 18 -2.17 -8.87 1.75
N HIS A 19 -1.20 -8.85 0.83
CA HIS A 19 -1.40 -8.59 -0.59
C HIS A 19 -2.19 -7.30 -0.78
N ALA A 20 -1.50 -6.19 -0.58
CA ALA A 20 -2.13 -4.89 -0.43
C ALA A 20 -1.69 -3.91 -1.52
N ILE A 21 -2.63 -3.09 -1.97
CA ILE A 21 -2.37 -1.91 -2.78
C ILE A 21 -2.41 -0.70 -1.86
N VAL A 22 -1.46 0.20 -2.04
CA VAL A 22 -1.50 1.55 -1.49
C VAL A 22 -1.61 2.54 -2.65
N GLU A 23 -2.66 3.35 -2.65
CA GLU A 23 -2.80 4.46 -3.58
C GLU A 23 -2.17 5.71 -2.99
N VAL A 24 -1.25 6.33 -3.74
CA VAL A 24 -0.49 7.51 -3.28
C VAL A 24 -0.58 8.68 -4.24
N CYS A 25 -0.60 9.89 -3.68
CA CYS A 25 -0.37 11.14 -4.39
C CYS A 25 0.88 11.81 -3.82
N GLY A 26 1.99 11.76 -4.56
CA GLY A 26 3.30 12.09 -4.01
C GLY A 26 3.67 11.11 -2.90
N ASN A 27 3.86 11.61 -1.68
CA ASN A 27 4.15 10.78 -0.50
C ASN A 27 2.94 10.58 0.43
N GLN A 28 1.77 11.10 0.04
CA GLN A 28 0.54 11.00 0.83
C GLN A 28 -0.24 9.76 0.42
N VAL A 29 -0.62 8.94 1.39
CA VAL A 29 -1.54 7.82 1.21
C VAL A 29 -2.96 8.35 1.08
N LEU A 30 -3.64 7.90 0.03
CA LEU A 30 -5.05 8.19 -0.22
C LEU A 30 -5.95 7.06 0.28
N THR A 31 -5.55 5.81 0.01
CA THR A 31 -6.26 4.62 0.46
C THR A 31 -5.34 3.39 0.42
N SER A 32 -5.71 2.36 1.16
CA SER A 32 -5.05 1.06 1.17
C SER A 32 -6.07 -0.07 1.28
N TYR A 33 -5.91 -1.13 0.49
CA TYR A 33 -6.84 -2.27 0.49
C TYR A 33 -6.15 -3.57 0.07
N THR A 34 -6.70 -4.70 0.50
CA THR A 34 -6.25 -6.03 0.05
C THR A 34 -6.80 -6.31 -1.36
N PHE A 35 -6.05 -7.10 -2.13
CA PHE A 35 -6.46 -7.52 -3.47
C PHE A 35 -6.31 -9.03 -3.63
N THR A 36 -7.19 -9.61 -4.46
CA THR A 36 -7.20 -11.05 -4.77
C THR A 36 -6.83 -11.36 -6.22
N GLY A 37 -6.60 -10.33 -7.05
CA GLY A 37 -6.21 -10.47 -8.45
C GLY A 37 -5.42 -9.26 -8.93
N GLU A 38 -4.64 -9.43 -10.00
CA GLU A 38 -3.71 -8.41 -10.48
C GLU A 38 -4.44 -7.13 -10.92
N PRO A 39 -4.24 -6.01 -10.21
CA PRO A 39 -4.95 -4.78 -10.51
C PRO A 39 -4.26 -4.03 -11.63
N ALA A 40 -5.01 -3.61 -12.64
CA ALA A 40 -4.47 -2.86 -13.78
C ALA A 40 -3.75 -1.58 -13.32
N MET A 41 -2.65 -1.25 -13.99
CA MET A 41 -1.83 -0.05 -13.73
C MET A 41 -1.31 0.03 -12.29
N THR A 42 -0.87 -1.11 -11.75
CA THR A 42 -0.25 -1.22 -10.43
C THR A 42 1.23 -1.56 -10.56
N GLU A 43 2.05 -0.83 -9.83
CA GLU A 43 3.48 -1.07 -9.74
C GLU A 43 3.77 -2.05 -8.62
N TRP A 44 4.46 -3.14 -8.94
CA TRP A 44 4.84 -4.15 -7.96
C TRP A 44 6.13 -3.75 -7.27
N ILE A 45 6.02 -3.32 -6.02
CA ILE A 45 7.18 -3.03 -5.17
C ILE A 45 7.60 -4.29 -4.42
N GLY A 46 6.64 -5.11 -3.99
CA GLY A 46 6.90 -6.29 -3.17
C GLY A 46 7.31 -5.92 -1.74
N GLY A 47 7.80 -6.90 -0.96
CA GLY A 47 8.20 -6.67 0.42
C GLY A 47 7.08 -6.13 1.33
N LYS A 48 7.49 -5.32 2.32
CA LYS A 48 6.66 -4.80 3.41
C LYS A 48 6.71 -3.28 3.45
N ALA A 49 5.57 -2.64 3.61
CA ALA A 49 5.46 -1.19 3.79
C ALA A 49 4.75 -0.84 5.10
N PHE A 50 4.95 0.40 5.53
CA PHE A 50 4.33 1.00 6.71
C PHE A 50 3.61 2.28 6.31
N ILE A 51 2.37 2.44 6.75
CA ILE A 51 1.65 3.71 6.69
C ILE A 51 1.82 4.37 8.05
N ARG A 52 2.47 5.53 8.06
CA ARG A 52 2.74 6.33 9.26
C ARG A 52 2.31 7.76 9.07
N ASN A 53 1.40 8.24 9.91
CA ASN A 53 0.85 9.61 9.80
C ASN A 53 0.35 9.91 8.37
N GLY A 54 -0.30 8.92 7.74
CA GLY A 54 -0.78 9.01 6.36
C GLY A 54 0.30 9.04 5.27
N LYS A 55 1.57 8.78 5.60
CA LYS A 55 2.67 8.66 4.63
C LYS A 55 3.10 7.21 4.46
N LEU A 56 3.62 6.87 3.30
CA LEU A 56 4.07 5.52 2.98
C LEU A 56 5.60 5.40 3.14
N GLU A 57 6.06 4.38 3.86
CA GLU A 57 7.47 4.04 4.10
C GLU A 57 7.74 2.58 3.68
N TYR A 58 8.73 2.33 2.82
CA TYR A 58 9.12 1.00 2.32
C TYR A 58 10.56 0.98 1.76
#